data_AF-A0A354HWY9-F1
#
_entry.id   AF-A0A354HWY9-F1
#
_cell.length_a   1.000
_cell.length_b   1.000
_cell.length_c   1.000
_cell.angle_alpha   90.00
_cell.angle_beta   90.00
_cell.angle_gamma   90.00
#
_symmetry.space_group_name_H-M   'P 1'
#
loop_
_entity.id
_entity.type
_entity.pdbx_description
1 polymer ?
#
loop_
_entity_poly.entity_id
_entity_poly.type
_entity_poly.pdbx_seq_one_letter_code
_entity_poly.pdbx_strand_id
1 'polypeptide(L)' 'MISAARERSMLIKEQIGLLTDAVTKTELLMRHSPTNYLEVLTAQQALLAARQTEVQCRYDEIAGIITLYHALGGGR' A
#
# COMPACT_ATOMS: atom_id res chain seq x y z
N MET A 1 6.21 17.94 -7.17
CA MET A 1 5.26 17.33 -6.21
C MET A 1 4.42 16.21 -6.85
N ILE A 2 3.79 16.41 -8.01
CA ILE A 2 3.03 15.34 -8.71
C ILE A 2 3.93 14.16 -9.14
N SER A 3 5.17 14.42 -9.55
CA SER A 3 6.16 13.37 -9.86
C SER A 3 6.48 12.49 -8.65
N ALA A 4 6.74 13.10 -7.48
CA ALA A 4 7.04 12.39 -6.25
C ALA A 4 5.84 11.55 -5.73
N ALA A 5 4.61 12.05 -5.89
CA ALA A 5 3.40 11.28 -5.54
C ALA A 5 3.22 10.04 -6.44
N ARG A 6 3.49 10.17 -7.75
CA ARG A 6 3.47 9.04 -8.70
C ARG A 6 4.56 8.02 -8.42
N GLU A 7 5.77 8.48 -8.14
CA GLU A 7 6.90 7.62 -7.80
C GLU A 7 6.63 6.85 -6.50
N ARG A 8 6.09 7.52 -5.48
CA ARG A 8 5.65 6.88 -4.24
C ARG A 8 4.54 5.85 -4.46
N SER A 9 3.56 6.14 -5.32
CA SER A 9 2.51 5.18 -5.68
C SER A 9 3.07 3.94 -6.38
N MET A 10 4.06 4.11 -7.26
CA MET A 10 4.72 3.01 -7.95
C MET A 10 5.47 2.10 -6.96
N LEU A 11 6.24 2.68 -6.04
CA LEU A 11 6.95 1.94 -4.99
C LEU A 11 6.00 1.17 -4.08
N ILE A 12 4.87 1.78 -3.69
CA ILE A 12 3.86 1.11 -2.85
C ILE A 12 3.23 -0.08 -3.60
N LYS A 13 2.93 0.07 -4.90
CA LYS A 13 2.40 -1.05 -5.71
C LYS A 13 3.40 -2.19 -5.82
N GLU A 14 4.66 -1.89 -6.04
CA GLU A 14 5.73 -2.89 -6.07
C GLU A 14 5.86 -3.60 -4.71
N GLN A 15 5.82 -2.85 -3.61
CA GLN A 15 5.86 -3.39 -2.26
C GLN A 15 4.66 -4.30 -1.97
N ILE A 16 3.45 -3.92 -2.39
CA ILE A 16 2.24 -4.77 -2.27
C ILE A 16 2.41 -6.06 -3.07
N GLY A 17 2.98 -6.00 -4.28
CA GLY A 17 3.27 -7.18 -5.10
C GLY A 17 4.20 -8.15 -4.37
N LEU A 18 5.35 -7.66 -3.90
CA LEU A 18 6.33 -8.46 -3.16
C LEU A 18 5.75 -9.07 -1.88
N LEU A 19 4.95 -8.31 -1.13
CA LEU A 19 4.29 -8.79 0.08
C LEU A 19 3.20 -9.83 -0.21
N THR A 20 2.49 -9.69 -1.33
CA THR A 20 1.50 -10.69 -1.78
C THR A 20 2.19 -12.01 -2.12
N ASP A 21 3.33 -11.96 -2.82
CA ASP A 21 4.14 -13.14 -3.12
C ASP A 21 4.70 -13.77 -1.84
N ALA A 22 5.14 -12.95 -0.88
CA ALA A 22 5.63 -13.43 0.41
C ALA A 22 4.54 -14.17 1.19
N VAL A 23 3.33 -13.62 1.27
CA VAL A 23 2.16 -14.28 1.88
C VAL A 23 1.87 -15.61 1.17
N THR A 24 1.84 -15.61 -0.16
CA THR A 24 1.57 -16.84 -0.94
C THR A 24 2.60 -17.94 -0.65
N LYS A 25 3.89 -17.56 -0.56
CA LYS A 25 4.98 -18.50 -0.24
C LYS A 25 4.90 -19.02 1.19
N THR A 26 4.62 -18.17 2.17
CA THR A 26 4.50 -18.60 3.58
C THR A 26 3.26 -19.46 3.79
N GLU A 27 2.15 -19.18 3.11
CA GLU A 27 0.95 -20.03 3.14
C GLU A 27 1.21 -21.42 2.53
N LEU A 28 1.96 -21.51 1.43
CA LEU A 28 2.38 -22.79 0.85
C LEU A 28 3.31 -23.55 1.81
N LEU A 29 4.28 -22.89 2.42
CA LEU A 29 5.17 -23.51 3.41
C LEU A 29 4.38 -24.02 4.62
N MET A 30 3.40 -23.26 5.12
CA MET A 30 2.53 -23.66 6.23
C MET A 30 1.71 -24.92 5.91
N ARG A 31 1.22 -25.06 4.67
CA ARG A 31 0.52 -26.28 4.23
C ARG A 31 1.40 -27.52 4.28
N HIS A 32 2.72 -27.35 4.19
CA HIS A 32 3.69 -28.44 4.22
C HIS A 32 4.46 -28.57 5.57
N SER A 33 4.33 -27.60 6.47
CA SER A 33 4.94 -27.62 7.81
C SER A 33 4.11 -26.79 8.82
N PRO A 34 3.59 -27.40 9.90
CA PRO A 34 2.67 -26.75 10.85
C PRO A 34 3.30 -25.65 11.72
N THR A 35 4.60 -25.39 11.61
CA THR A 35 5.34 -24.48 12.49
C THR A 35 5.34 -22.99 12.04
N ASN A 36 4.79 -22.67 10.85
CA ASN A 36 4.97 -21.36 10.22
C ASN A 36 3.77 -20.39 10.33
N TYR A 37 2.80 -20.65 11.21
CA TYR A 37 1.61 -19.79 11.35
C TYR A 37 1.96 -18.32 11.66
N LEU A 38 2.96 -18.09 12.53
CA LEU A 38 3.40 -16.74 12.87
C LEU A 38 4.01 -16.00 11.68
N GLU A 39 4.71 -16.69 10.79
CA GLU A 39 5.29 -16.10 9.58
C GLU A 39 4.20 -15.70 8.58
N VAL A 40 3.16 -16.53 8.41
CA VAL A 40 1.99 -16.21 7.60
C VAL A 40 1.29 -14.97 8.15
N LEU A 41 1.02 -14.93 9.45
CA LEU A 41 0.37 -13.80 10.09
C LEU A 41 1.19 -12.50 9.93
N THR A 42 2.51 -12.59 10.11
CA THR A 42 3.42 -11.44 9.95
C THR A 42 3.42 -10.93 8.51
N ALA A 43 3.46 -11.83 7.52
CA ALA A 43 3.41 -11.47 6.11
C ALA A 43 2.06 -10.82 5.73
N GLN A 44 0.95 -11.36 6.25
CA GLN A 44 -0.38 -10.80 6.04
C GLN A 44 -0.53 -9.41 6.68
N GLN A 45 0.03 -9.21 7.87
CA GLN A 45 0.02 -7.91 8.55
C GLN A 45 0.85 -6.85 7.81
N ALA A 46 2.00 -7.24 7.27
CA ALA A 46 2.81 -6.36 6.42
C ALA A 46 2.06 -5.98 5.13
N LEU A 47 1.41 -6.95 4.47
CA LEU A 47 0.58 -6.69 3.29
C LEU A 47 -0.58 -5.72 3.60
N LEU A 48 -1.24 -5.90 4.74
CA LEU A 48 -2.33 -5.01 5.16
C LEU A 48 -1.83 -3.57 5.38
N ALA A 49 -0.69 -3.39 6.06
CA ALA A 49 -0.10 -2.07 6.28
C ALA A 49 0.29 -1.37 4.97
N ALA A 50 0.83 -2.13 4.00
CA ALA A 50 1.15 -1.60 2.68
C ALA A 50 -0.12 -1.13 1.92
N ARG A 51 -1.21 -1.91 1.98
CA ARG A 51 -2.51 -1.52 1.40
C ARG A 51 -3.12 -0.29 2.06
N GLN A 52 -3.02 -0.18 3.39
CA GLN A 52 -3.46 1.03 4.11
C GLN A 52 -2.67 2.26 3.66
N THR A 53 -1.35 2.11 3.46
CA THR A 53 -0.50 3.18 2.95
C THR A 53 -0.90 3.59 1.52
N GLU A 54 -1.25 2.64 0.65
CA GLU A 54 -1.76 2.93 -0.70
C GLU A 54 -3.03 3.79 -0.64
N VAL A 55 -3.99 3.40 0.20
CA VAL A 55 -5.24 4.14 0.40
C VAL A 55 -4.97 5.55 0.92
N GLN A 56 -4.07 5.69 1.90
CA GLN A 56 -3.69 7.00 2.43
C GLN A 56 -3.04 7.89 1.36
N CYS A 57 -2.12 7.35 0.56
CA CYS A 57 -1.51 8.10 -0.54
C CYS A 57 -2.54 8.58 -1.57
N ARG A 58 -3.56 7.76 -1.88
CA ARG A 58 -4.67 8.17 -2.77
C ARG A 58 -5.53 9.26 -2.14
N TYR A 59 -5.79 9.16 -0.84
CA TYR A 59 -6.52 10.21 -0.11
C TYR A 59 -5.77 11.54 -0.16
N ASP A 60 -4.46 11.52 0.11
CA ASP A 60 -3.61 12.71 0.10
C ASP A 60 -3.54 13.35 -1.30
N GLU A 61 -3.52 12.53 -2.36
CA GLU A 61 -3.59 13.01 -3.75
C GLU A 61 -4.90 13.77 -4.02
N ILE A 62 -6.04 13.20 -3.63
CA ILE A 62 -7.36 13.84 -3.82
C ILE A 62 -7.46 15.12 -2.99
N ALA A 63 -7.06 15.07 -1.72
CA ALA A 63 -7.06 16.25 -0.84
C ALA A 63 -6.16 17.36 -1.38
N GLY A 64 -5.02 17.00 -1.98
CA GLY A 64 -4.12 17.93 -2.66
C GLY A 64 -4.77 18.59 -3.89
N ILE A 65 -5.49 17.83 -4.71
CA ILE A 65 -6.24 18.37 -5.86
C ILE A 65 -7.33 19.34 -5.41
N ILE A 66 -8.10 18.98 -4.38
CA ILE A 66 -9.14 19.84 -3.81
C ILE A 66 -8.54 21.14 -3.26
N THR A 67 -7.43 21.03 -2.52
CA THR A 67 -6.70 22.20 -1.99
C THR A 67 -6.21 23.09 -3.12
N LEU A 68 -5.67 22.52 -4.20
CA LEU A 68 -5.23 23.28 -5.38
C LEU A 68 -6.40 23.97 -6.08
N TYR A 69 -7.55 23.29 -6.21
CA TYR A 69 -8.77 23.88 -6.76
C TYR A 69 -9.24 25.09 -5.96
N HIS A 70 -9.27 24.98 -4.63
CA HIS A 70 -9.61 26.11 -3.76
C HIS A 70 -8.56 27.25 -3.84
N ALA A 71 -7.26 26.92 -3.85
CA ALA A 71 -6.19 27.90 -3.92
C ALA A 71 -6.14 28.68 -5.26
N LEU A 72 -6.59 28.07 -6.36
CA LEU A 72 -6.70 28.70 -7.68
C LEU A 72 -7.96 29.57 -7.84
N GLY A 73 -8.76 29.76 -6.78
CA GLY A 73 -9.93 30.64 -6.78
C GLY A 73 -11.28 29.92 -6.85
N GLY A 74 -11.32 28.60 -6.64
CA GLY A 74 -12.56 27.82 -6.53
C GLY A 74 -13.34 28.15 -5.26
N GLY A 75 -14.04 29.29 -5.26
CA GLY A 75 -14.84 29.76 -4.13
C GLY A 75 -15.30 31.23 -4.17
N ARG A 76 -15.50 31.84 -5.35
CA ARG A 76 -16.48 32.93 -5.55
C ARG A 76 -17.47 32.51 -6.61
#